data_AF-A0AA38FK42-F1
#
_entry.id   AF-A0AA38FK42-F1
#
_cell.length_a   1.000
_cell.length_b   1.000
_cell.length_c   1.000
_cell.angle_alpha   90.00
_cell.angle_beta   90.00
_cell.angle_gamma   90.00
#
_symmetry.space_group_name_H-M   'P 1'
#
loop_
_entity.id
_entity.type
_entity.pdbx_description
1 polymer ?
#
loop_
_entity_poly.entity_id
_entity_poly.type
_entity_poly.pdbx_seq_one_letter_code
_entity_poly.pdbx_strand_id
1 'polypeptide(L)'
;PYSDNIMRKVFHVVVGSFQGLNQIESSSFAKRVTILENVAKVRSCALMLDLECDGFILRMFEQFLDTMHEGYGEKVISSIQEIMSLVINESDVISEPLLSILLTRLRTDKEKFLVAHGLFKRVVENCEEKLRPHLVEAHME
;
A
#
# COMPACT_ATOMS: atom_id res chain seq x y z
N PRO A 1 8.71 12.95 22.38
CA PRO A 1 8.18 12.85 21.00
C PRO A 1 9.24 13.30 20.00
N TYR A 2 9.34 12.63 18.85
CA TYR A 2 10.15 13.11 17.73
C TYR A 2 9.46 14.28 17.04
N SER A 3 10.23 15.16 16.40
CA SER A 3 9.65 16.22 15.56
C SER A 3 9.20 15.65 14.21
N ASP A 4 8.27 16.33 13.55
CA ASP A 4 7.73 15.91 12.25
C ASP A 4 8.81 15.73 11.19
N ASN A 5 9.86 16.58 11.21
CA ASN A 5 10.99 16.46 10.31
C ASN A 5 11.78 15.15 10.55
N ILE A 6 11.93 14.75 11.81
CA ILE A 6 12.56 13.46 12.14
C ILE A 6 11.66 12.32 11.66
N MET A 7 10.35 12.39 11.92
CA MET A 7 9.40 11.36 11.49
C MET A 7 9.37 11.18 9.97
N ARG A 8 9.39 12.27 9.20
CA ARG A 8 9.49 12.23 7.73
C ARG A 8 10.75 11.52 7.24
N LYS A 9 11.90 11.72 7.90
CA LYS A 9 13.14 10.99 7.58
C LYS A 9 13.04 9.51 7.92
N VAL A 10 12.40 9.18 9.04
CA VAL A 10 12.13 7.78 9.42
C VAL A 10 11.25 7.11 8.35
N PHE A 11 10.16 7.76 7.95
CA PHE A 11 9.27 7.24 6.92
C PHE A 11 9.97 7.09 5.56
N HIS A 12 10.85 8.01 5.19
CA HIS A 12 11.66 7.86 3.98
C HIS A 12 12.47 6.55 3.98
N VAL A 13 13.11 6.21 5.11
CA VAL A 13 13.89 4.97 5.24
C VAL A 13 12.98 3.74 5.25
N VAL A 14 11.87 3.81 5.98
CA VAL A 14 10.87 2.73 6.07
C VAL A 14 10.31 2.40 4.69
N VAL A 15 9.81 3.38 3.95
CA VAL A 15 9.26 3.19 2.60
C VAL A 15 10.35 2.76 1.61
N GLY A 16 11.57 3.29 1.74
CA GLY A 16 12.72 2.82 0.96
C GLY A 16 13.01 1.33 1.14
N SER A 17 12.75 0.77 2.33
CA SER A 17 12.96 -0.65 2.61
C SER A 17 12.01 -1.57 1.83
N PHE A 18 10.86 -1.08 1.38
CA PHE A 18 9.86 -1.87 0.67
C PHE A 18 10.22 -2.14 -0.80
N GLN A 19 11.10 -1.34 -1.40
CA GLN A 19 11.52 -1.51 -2.81
C GLN A 19 12.09 -2.90 -3.15
N GLY A 20 12.68 -3.58 -2.17
CA GLY A 20 13.25 -4.92 -2.35
C GLY A 20 12.43 -6.02 -1.70
N LEU A 21 11.14 -5.79 -1.46
CA LEU A 21 10.25 -6.87 -1.02
C LEU A 21 10.14 -7.98 -2.10
N ASN A 22 10.47 -7.72 -3.38
CA ASN A 22 10.45 -8.74 -4.44
C ASN A 22 11.69 -9.64 -4.41
N GLN A 23 12.71 -9.27 -3.63
CA GLN A 23 13.97 -9.98 -3.51
C GLN A 23 13.87 -11.03 -2.40
N ILE A 24 12.99 -12.04 -2.56
CA ILE A 24 12.70 -13.06 -1.54
C ILE A 24 13.97 -13.83 -1.13
N GLU A 25 14.87 -14.07 -2.08
CA GLU A 25 16.17 -14.75 -1.85
C GLU A 25 17.21 -13.88 -1.11
N SER A 26 16.92 -12.59 -0.88
CA SER A 26 17.83 -11.71 -0.17
C SER A 26 17.90 -12.07 1.32
N SER A 27 19.12 -12.07 1.87
CA SER A 27 19.34 -12.18 3.32
C SER A 27 18.66 -11.07 4.14
N SER A 28 18.25 -9.98 3.48
CA SER A 28 17.51 -8.87 4.11
C SER A 28 15.99 -8.99 4.00
N PHE A 29 15.45 -9.98 3.28
CA PHE A 29 14.00 -10.11 3.06
C PHE A 29 13.23 -10.21 4.38
N ALA A 30 13.68 -11.07 5.31
CA ALA A 30 13.05 -11.22 6.62
C ALA A 30 12.97 -9.89 7.40
N LYS A 31 14.01 -9.05 7.32
CA LYS A 31 14.01 -7.74 7.96
C LYS A 31 12.99 -6.79 7.31
N ARG A 32 12.88 -6.80 5.98
CA ARG A 32 11.87 -6.00 5.26
C ARG A 32 10.45 -6.41 5.63
N VAL A 33 10.21 -7.73 5.76
CA VAL A 33 8.92 -8.27 6.22
C VAL A 33 8.61 -7.80 7.65
N THR A 34 9.57 -7.86 8.57
CA THR A 34 9.36 -7.35 9.94
C THR A 34 9.07 -5.84 9.97
N ILE A 35 9.73 -5.05 9.11
CA ILE A 35 9.42 -3.62 9.00
C ILE A 35 7.98 -3.41 8.51
N LEU A 36 7.56 -4.14 7.48
CA LEU A 36 6.21 -4.11 6.93
C LEU A 36 5.16 -4.48 7.99
N GLU A 37 5.37 -5.59 8.69
CA GLU A 37 4.50 -6.06 9.79
C GLU A 37 4.38 -5.00 10.90
N ASN A 38 5.49 -4.37 11.28
CA ASN A 38 5.47 -3.32 12.29
C ASN A 38 4.70 -2.08 11.81
N VAL A 39 4.89 -1.65 10.56
CA VAL A 39 4.15 -0.51 9.98
C VAL A 39 2.65 -0.76 10.01
N ALA A 40 2.21 -1.96 9.63
CA ALA A 40 0.81 -2.38 9.69
C ALA A 40 0.31 -2.36 11.15
N LYS A 41 0.99 -3.11 12.03
CA LYS A 41 0.59 -3.31 13.43
C LYS A 41 0.48 -2.02 14.24
N VAL A 42 1.43 -1.10 14.08
CA VAL A 42 1.43 0.17 14.82
C VAL A 42 0.71 1.28 14.06
N ARG A 43 0.04 0.95 12.94
CA ARG A 43 -0.74 1.88 12.12
C ARG A 43 0.08 3.12 11.72
N SER A 44 1.36 2.92 11.37
CA SER A 44 2.29 4.04 11.07
C SER A 44 1.79 4.95 9.94
N CYS A 45 0.96 4.42 9.05
CA CYS A 45 0.38 5.15 7.94
C CYS A 45 -0.66 6.20 8.36
N ALA A 46 -1.29 6.06 9.54
CA ALA A 46 -2.14 7.10 10.13
C ALA A 46 -1.34 8.40 10.34
N LEU A 47 -0.17 8.26 10.96
CA LEU A 47 0.74 9.40 11.17
C LEU A 47 1.34 9.92 9.85
N MET A 48 1.48 9.08 8.82
CA MET A 48 1.88 9.57 7.49
C MET A 48 0.80 10.45 6.87
N LEU A 49 -0.49 10.11 7.05
CA LEU A 49 -1.61 10.93 6.61
C LEU A 49 -1.64 12.26 7.40
N ASP A 50 -1.55 12.21 8.73
CA ASP A 50 -1.53 13.40 9.58
C ASP A 50 -0.38 14.36 9.25
N LEU A 51 0.76 13.82 8.80
CA LEU A 51 1.94 14.59 8.41
C LEU A 51 1.97 14.94 6.91
N GLU A 52 0.88 14.71 6.17
CA GLU A 52 0.73 15.02 4.74
C GLU A 52 1.87 14.41 3.90
N CYS A 53 2.24 13.17 4.21
CA CYS A 53 3.33 12.45 3.56
C CYS A 53 2.88 11.70 2.30
N ASP A 54 2.04 12.33 1.47
CA ASP A 54 1.39 11.69 0.33
C ASP A 54 2.39 11.04 -0.63
N GLY A 55 3.53 11.68 -0.88
CA GLY A 55 4.57 11.13 -1.75
C GLY A 55 5.17 9.80 -1.24
N PHE A 56 5.18 9.57 0.08
CA PHE A 56 5.58 8.28 0.66
C PHE A 56 4.46 7.25 0.53
N ILE A 57 3.21 7.66 0.70
CA ILE A 57 2.03 6.80 0.53
C ILE A 57 1.95 6.30 -0.92
N LEU A 58 2.00 7.19 -1.90
CA LEU A 58 1.95 6.83 -3.32
C LEU A 58 3.06 5.83 -3.68
N ARG A 59 4.29 6.10 -3.23
CA ARG A 59 5.43 5.20 -3.44
C ARG A 59 5.20 3.82 -2.83
N MET A 60 4.63 3.73 -1.62
CA MET A 60 4.30 2.43 -1.02
C MET A 60 3.30 1.66 -1.88
N PHE A 61 2.25 2.32 -2.37
CA PHE A 61 1.24 1.66 -3.20
C PHE A 61 1.82 1.16 -4.51
N GLU A 62 2.62 1.98 -5.22
CA GLU A 62 3.33 1.55 -6.43
C GLU A 62 4.21 0.32 -6.15
N GLN A 63 5.06 0.40 -5.12
CA GLN A 63 5.92 -0.70 -4.71
C GLN A 63 5.10 -1.96 -4.43
N PHE A 64 4.05 -1.87 -3.61
CA PHE A 64 3.22 -3.04 -3.29
C PHE A 64 2.63 -3.68 -4.54
N LEU A 65 2.15 -2.89 -5.50
CA LEU A 65 1.54 -3.43 -6.71
C LEU A 65 2.54 -4.10 -7.64
N ASP A 66 3.76 -3.56 -7.73
CA ASP A 66 4.84 -4.11 -8.56
C ASP A 66 5.50 -5.35 -7.96
N THR A 67 5.41 -5.48 -6.64
CA THR A 67 6.22 -6.44 -5.89
C THR A 67 5.45 -7.74 -5.58
N MET A 68 4.12 -7.76 -5.76
CA MET A 68 3.32 -8.97 -5.56
C MET A 68 3.79 -10.14 -6.44
N HIS A 69 4.24 -11.19 -5.79
CA HIS A 69 4.71 -12.42 -6.41
C HIS A 69 4.05 -13.64 -5.74
N GLU A 70 3.86 -14.73 -6.50
CA GLU A 70 3.25 -15.98 -5.99
C GLU A 70 4.01 -16.62 -4.82
N GLY A 71 5.30 -16.31 -4.70
CA GLY A 71 6.16 -16.77 -3.61
C GLY A 71 5.95 -16.05 -2.27
N TYR A 72 5.02 -15.10 -2.17
CA TYR A 72 4.73 -14.44 -0.90
C TYR A 72 3.93 -15.31 0.07
N GLY A 73 4.41 -15.37 1.30
CA GLY A 73 3.65 -15.94 2.39
C GLY A 73 2.46 -15.06 2.75
N GLU A 74 1.39 -15.69 3.26
CA GLU A 74 0.13 -15.03 3.63
C GLU A 74 0.30 -13.83 4.56
N LYS A 75 1.35 -13.84 5.42
CA LYS A 75 1.67 -12.72 6.32
C LYS A 75 2.04 -11.43 5.59
N VAL A 76 2.81 -11.54 4.51
CA VAL A 76 3.23 -10.38 3.72
C VAL A 76 2.01 -9.78 3.01
N ILE A 77 1.21 -10.65 2.38
CA ILE A 77 -0.05 -10.29 1.71
C ILE A 77 -0.99 -9.61 2.71
N SER A 78 -1.20 -10.19 3.89
CA SER A 78 -2.07 -9.63 4.93
C SER A 78 -1.59 -8.27 5.42
N SER A 79 -0.28 -8.10 5.65
CA SER A 79 0.29 -6.83 6.12
C SER A 79 0.14 -5.72 5.07
N ILE A 80 0.35 -6.04 3.79
CA ILE A 80 0.15 -5.08 2.70
C ILE A 80 -1.34 -4.71 2.60
N GLN A 81 -2.23 -5.70 2.66
CA GLN A 81 -3.67 -5.46 2.63
C GLN A 81 -4.11 -4.54 3.78
N GLU A 82 -3.62 -4.78 4.99
CA GLU A 82 -3.93 -3.97 6.18
C GLU A 82 -3.46 -2.52 6.01
N ILE A 83 -2.22 -2.32 5.53
CA ILE A 83 -1.68 -0.99 5.27
C ILE A 83 -2.50 -0.24 4.22
N MET A 84 -2.77 -0.89 3.08
CA MET A 84 -3.54 -0.27 1.99
C MET A 84 -4.96 0.09 2.45
N SER A 85 -5.61 -0.83 3.17
CA SER A 85 -6.98 -0.61 3.67
C SER A 85 -7.02 0.51 4.71
N LEU A 86 -6.03 0.58 5.59
CA LEU A 86 -5.92 1.65 6.59
C LEU A 86 -5.80 3.02 5.92
N VAL A 87 -4.88 3.16 4.96
CA VAL A 87 -4.68 4.44 4.26
C VAL A 87 -5.98 4.90 3.59
N ILE A 88 -6.67 4.01 2.88
CA ILE A 88 -7.91 4.35 2.17
C ILE A 88 -9.02 4.73 3.15
N ASN A 89 -9.17 3.99 4.25
CA ASN A 89 -10.24 4.22 5.22
C ASN A 89 -10.03 5.47 6.08
N GLU A 90 -8.77 5.80 6.41
CA GLU A 90 -8.43 6.95 7.25
C GLU A 90 -8.25 8.25 6.46
N SER A 91 -8.11 8.18 5.13
CA SER A 91 -8.03 9.37 4.29
C SER A 91 -9.38 10.10 4.27
N ASP A 92 -9.41 11.40 4.55
CA ASP A 92 -10.62 12.22 4.44
C ASP A 92 -11.14 12.23 3.00
N VAL A 93 -10.23 12.50 2.05
CA VAL A 93 -10.46 12.45 0.60
C VAL A 93 -9.36 11.63 -0.04
N ILE A 94 -9.74 10.66 -0.88
CA ILE A 94 -8.78 9.86 -1.64
C ILE A 94 -8.20 10.74 -2.76
N SER A 95 -6.88 10.86 -2.82
CA SER A 95 -6.23 11.67 -3.84
C SER A 95 -6.31 11.00 -5.23
N GLU A 96 -6.42 11.82 -6.28
CA GLU A 96 -6.44 11.35 -7.67
C GLU A 96 -5.23 10.47 -8.04
N PRO A 97 -3.98 10.80 -7.63
CA PRO A 97 -2.85 9.92 -7.90
C PRO A 97 -2.99 8.54 -7.26
N LEU A 98 -3.52 8.48 -6.03
CA LEU A 98 -3.76 7.21 -5.35
C LEU A 98 -4.83 6.39 -6.09
N LEU A 99 -5.94 7.03 -6.47
CA LEU A 99 -6.99 6.40 -7.25
C LEU A 99 -6.49 5.90 -8.62
N SER A 100 -5.65 6.68 -9.30
CA SER A 100 -5.05 6.30 -10.58
C SER A 100 -4.16 5.06 -10.45
N ILE A 101 -3.34 4.97 -9.40
CA ILE A 101 -2.52 3.78 -9.11
C ILE A 101 -3.42 2.55 -8.90
N LEU A 102 -4.48 2.72 -8.09
CA LEU A 102 -5.47 1.69 -7.79
C LEU A 102 -6.17 1.18 -9.07
N LEU A 103 -6.72 2.09 -9.88
CA LEU A 103 -7.44 1.78 -11.11
C LEU A 103 -6.55 1.19 -12.20
N THR A 104 -5.32 1.68 -12.33
CA THR A 104 -4.34 1.16 -13.29
C THR A 104 -4.13 -0.32 -13.07
N ARG A 105 -3.95 -0.76 -11.81
CA ARG A 105 -3.75 -2.17 -11.52
C ARG A 105 -4.98 -3.02 -11.78
N LEU A 106 -6.19 -2.53 -11.49
CA LEU A 106 -7.44 -3.22 -11.84
C LEU A 106 -7.59 -3.48 -13.35
N ARG A 107 -7.06 -2.58 -14.17
CA ARG A 107 -7.13 -2.67 -15.63
C ARG A 107 -6.01 -3.53 -16.23
N THR A 108 -4.95 -3.83 -15.49
CA THR A 108 -3.86 -4.70 -15.97
C THR A 108 -4.30 -6.16 -16.11
N ASP A 109 -3.65 -6.86 -17.04
CA ASP A 109 -3.90 -8.26 -17.41
C ASP A 109 -3.99 -9.17 -16.16
N LYS A 110 -5.21 -9.69 -15.93
CA LYS A 110 -5.53 -10.52 -14.76
C LYS A 110 -4.71 -11.80 -14.73
N GLU A 111 -4.43 -12.39 -15.89
CA GLU A 111 -3.74 -13.68 -15.97
C GLU A 111 -2.28 -13.57 -15.52
N LYS A 112 -1.64 -12.40 -15.69
CA LYS A 112 -0.26 -12.16 -15.29
C LYS A 112 -0.09 -11.75 -13.84
N PHE A 113 -1.15 -11.31 -13.17
CA PHE A 113 -1.08 -10.69 -11.84
C PHE A 113 -2.15 -11.19 -10.87
N LEU A 114 -2.44 -12.49 -10.89
CA LEU A 114 -3.49 -13.11 -10.09
C LEU A 114 -3.41 -12.78 -8.59
N VAL A 115 -2.22 -12.84 -7.99
CA VAL A 115 -2.02 -12.53 -6.56
C VAL A 115 -2.27 -11.07 -6.25
N ALA A 116 -1.76 -10.17 -7.09
CA ALA A 116 -1.97 -8.73 -6.93
C ALA A 116 -3.46 -8.39 -7.07
N HIS A 117 -4.14 -8.97 -8.06
CA HIS A 117 -5.59 -8.82 -8.26
C HIS A 117 -6.39 -9.35 -7.06
N GLY A 118 -6.01 -10.51 -6.52
CA GLY A 118 -6.68 -11.10 -5.35
C GLY A 118 -6.58 -10.20 -4.11
N LEU A 119 -5.37 -9.73 -3.77
CA LEU A 119 -5.18 -8.78 -2.66
C LEU A 119 -5.96 -7.49 -2.91
N PHE A 120 -5.87 -6.96 -4.12
CA PHE A 120 -6.48 -5.70 -4.46
C PHE A 120 -8.01 -5.76 -4.36
N LYS A 121 -8.62 -6.84 -4.86
CA LYS A 121 -10.06 -7.07 -4.72
C LYS A 121 -10.48 -7.04 -3.25
N ARG A 122 -9.73 -7.70 -2.36
CA ARG A 122 -9.99 -7.66 -0.91
C ARG A 122 -9.88 -6.24 -0.34
N VAL A 123 -8.89 -5.45 -0.77
CA VAL A 123 -8.75 -4.04 -0.36
C VAL A 123 -9.97 -3.23 -0.80
N VAL A 124 -10.41 -3.38 -2.06
CA VAL A 124 -11.60 -2.68 -2.56
C VAL A 124 -12.86 -3.06 -1.79
N GLU A 125 -13.06 -4.35 -1.53
CA GLU A 125 -14.18 -4.85 -0.73
C GLU A 125 -14.16 -4.31 0.71
N ASN A 126 -12.97 -4.27 1.35
CA ASN A 126 -12.82 -3.73 2.71
C ASN A 126 -12.98 -2.22 2.81
N CYS A 127 -12.84 -1.51 1.69
CA CYS A 127 -12.86 -0.05 1.60
C CYS A 127 -14.00 0.45 0.70
N GLU A 128 -15.03 -0.37 0.49
CA GLU A 128 -16.10 -0.08 -0.47
C GLU A 128 -16.76 1.28 -0.20
N GLU A 129 -17.07 1.59 1.06
CA GLU A 129 -17.73 2.85 1.43
C GLU A 129 -16.94 4.09 1.01
N LYS A 130 -15.60 4.03 1.10
CA LYS A 130 -14.70 5.11 0.71
C LYS A 130 -14.44 5.14 -0.80
N LEU A 131 -14.36 3.99 -1.45
CA LEU A 131 -14.02 3.89 -2.88
C LEU A 131 -15.22 4.02 -3.82
N ARG A 132 -16.42 3.64 -3.38
CA ARG A 132 -17.64 3.60 -4.22
C ARG A 132 -17.91 4.93 -4.94
N PRO A 133 -17.83 6.12 -4.31
CA PRO A 133 -18.05 7.39 -5.01
C PRO A 133 -17.13 7.55 -6.23
N HIS A 134 -15.85 7.17 -6.08
CA HIS A 134 -14.82 7.31 -7.10
C HIS A 134 -14.88 6.24 -8.20
N LEU A 135 -15.36 5.03 -7.87
CA LEU A 135 -15.51 3.93 -8.84
C LEU A 135 -16.72 4.11 -9.77
N VAL A 136 -17.75 4.81 -9.31
CA VAL A 136 -18.95 5.13 -10.10
C VAL A 136 -18.67 6.27 -11.09
N GLU A 137 -17.86 7.27 -10.72
CA GLU A 137 -17.41 8.33 -11.65
C GLU A 137 -16.53 7.77 -12.78
N ALA A 138 -15.67 6.79 -12.49
CA ALA A 138 -14.78 6.18 -13.49
C ALA A 138 -15.48 5.32 -14.57
N HIS A 139 -16.79 5.10 -14.48
CA HIS A 139 -17.61 4.42 -15.50
C HIS A 139 -18.40 5.38 -16.41
N MET A 140 -18.27 6.71 -16.20
CA MET A 140 -19.00 7.72 -16.98
C MET A 140 -18.16 8.48 -18.03
N GLU A 141 -16.92 8.04 -18.31
CA GLU A 141 -16.09 8.55 -19.42
C GLU A 141 -15.73 7.47 -20.44
#